data_AF-A0A948DXP0-F1
#
_entry.id   AF-A0A948DXP0-F1
#
_cell.length_a   1.000
_cell.length_b   1.000
_cell.length_c   1.000
_cell.angle_alpha   90.00
_cell.angle_beta   90.00
_cell.angle_gamma   90.00
#
_symmetry.space_group_name_H-M   'P 1'
#
loop_
_entity.id
_entity.type
_entity.pdbx_description
1 polymer ?
#
loop_
_entity_poly.entity_id
_entity_poly.type
_entity_poly.pdbx_seq_one_letter_code
_entity_poly.pdbx_strand_id
1 'polypeptide(L)' 'MNEVEQLVQLLKDKKHLVAMLAPSFPIMYDYPDIVKRLKQIGFQEVLEVAVGAEITNVQMLMELNKDKKKEVYY' A
#
# COMPACT_ATOMS: atom_id res chain seq x y z
N MET A 1 4.63 18.75 14.07
CA MET A 1 4.51 18.66 12.60
C MET A 1 3.53 17.54 12.32
N ASN A 2 2.44 17.80 11.62
CA ASN A 2 1.47 16.75 11.26
C ASN A 2 1.93 15.99 9.99
N GLU A 3 1.30 14.86 9.70
CA GLU A 3 1.67 14.00 8.55
C GLU A 3 1.59 14.74 7.21
N VAL A 4 0.64 15.67 7.06
CA VAL A 4 0.47 16.47 5.84
C VAL A 4 1.63 17.45 5.65
N GLU A 5 2.03 18.14 6.71
CA GLU A 5 3.18 19.04 6.70
C GLU A 5 4.47 18.28 6.37
N GLN A 6 4.64 17.08 6.94
CA GLN A 6 5.75 16.20 6.64
C GLN A 6 5.76 15.80 5.16
N LEU A 7 4.61 15.37 4.62
CA LEU A 7 4.49 15.00 3.21
C LEU A 7 4.84 16.17 2.29
N VAL A 8 4.30 17.37 2.57
CA VAL A 8 4.59 18.57 1.79
C VAL A 8 6.09 18.89 1.81
N GLN A 9 6.74 18.75 2.96
CA GLN A 9 8.19 18.97 3.05
C GLN A 9 8.98 17.92 2.25
N LEU A 10 8.62 16.65 2.33
CA LEU A 10 9.26 15.58 1.56
C LEU A 10 9.11 15.77 0.04
N LEU A 11 7.94 16.25 -0.41
CA LEU A 11 7.68 16.59 -1.81
C LEU A 11 8.56 17.78 -2.26
N LYS A 12 8.67 18.84 -1.44
CA LYS A 12 9.54 19.99 -1.70
C LYS A 12 11.02 19.59 -1.79
N ASP A 13 11.44 18.70 -0.90
CA ASP A 13 12.80 18.15 -0.86
C ASP A 13 13.08 17.16 -2.01
N LYS A 14 12.08 16.90 -2.87
CA LYS A 14 12.15 15.95 -4.01
C LYS A 14 12.65 14.58 -3.58
N LYS A 15 12.24 14.12 -2.39
CA LYS A 15 12.55 12.76 -1.93
C LYS A 15 11.90 11.73 -2.84
N HIS A 16 12.47 10.53 -2.82
CA HIS A 16 11.84 9.39 -3.48
C HIS A 16 10.66 8.91 -2.64
N LEU A 17 9.45 9.12 -3.14
CA LEU A 17 8.17 8.85 -2.51
C LEU A 17 7.33 7.93 -3.38
N VAL A 18 6.71 6.95 -2.72
CA VAL A 18 5.80 5.99 -3.33
C VAL A 18 4.40 6.21 -2.75
N ALA A 19 3.40 6.35 -3.62
CA ALA A 19 2.00 6.40 -3.19
C ALA A 19 1.41 4.99 -3.21
N MET A 20 0.88 4.52 -2.10
CA MET A 20 0.11 3.27 -2.03
C MET A 20 -1.39 3.59 -2.10
N LEU A 21 -2.04 3.18 -3.17
CA LEU A 21 -3.44 3.47 -3.46
C LEU A 21 -4.33 2.27 -3.11
N ALA A 22 -5.31 2.47 -2.24
CA ALA A 22 -6.28 1.42 -1.91
C ALA A 22 -7.26 1.17 -3.08
N PRO A 23 -7.78 -0.06 -3.24
CA PRO A 23 -8.66 -0.43 -4.36
C PRO A 23 -9.99 0.36 -4.41
N SER A 24 -10.41 0.96 -3.29
CA SER A 24 -11.58 1.84 -3.26
C SER A 24 -11.37 3.16 -4.00
N PHE A 25 -10.14 3.63 -4.19
CA PHE A 25 -9.86 4.92 -4.83
C PHE A 25 -10.06 4.89 -6.35
N PRO A 26 -9.59 3.87 -7.11
CA PRO A 26 -9.95 3.73 -8.52
C PRO A 26 -11.46 3.64 -8.80
N ILE A 27 -12.27 3.30 -7.78
CA ILE A 27 -13.74 3.29 -7.89
C ILE A 27 -14.31 4.70 -7.71
N MET A 28 -13.72 5.51 -6.83
CA MET A 28 -14.19 6.88 -6.55
C MET A 28 -13.60 7.94 -7.49
N TYR A 29 -12.49 7.64 -8.15
CA TYR A 29 -11.76 8.56 -9.01
C TYR A 29 -11.45 7.90 -10.34
N ASP A 30 -11.52 8.67 -11.43
CA ASP A 30 -11.29 8.15 -12.77
C ASP A 30 -9.87 7.58 -12.90
N TYR A 31 -9.81 6.31 -13.29
CA TYR A 31 -8.58 5.68 -13.74
C TYR A 31 -8.37 5.95 -15.24
N PRO A 32 -7.16 6.32 -15.70
CA PRO A 32 -5.88 6.37 -14.97
C PRO A 32 -5.55 7.76 -14.36
N ASP A 33 -6.49 8.69 -14.30
CA ASP A 33 -6.21 10.09 -14.00
C ASP A 33 -5.76 10.32 -12.56
N ILE A 34 -6.28 9.56 -11.59
CA ILE A 34 -5.76 9.60 -10.21
C ILE A 34 -4.26 9.27 -10.15
N VAL A 35 -3.82 8.26 -10.90
CA VAL A 35 -2.40 7.86 -10.98
C VAL A 35 -1.57 8.97 -11.62
N LYS A 36 -2.05 9.56 -12.71
CA LYS A 36 -1.35 10.68 -13.37
C LYS A 36 -1.18 11.87 -12.43
N ARG A 37 -2.24 12.24 -11.70
CA ARG A 37 -2.21 13.37 -10.76
C ARG A 37 -1.23 13.14 -9.62
N LEU A 38 -1.19 11.93 -9.05
CA LEU A 38 -0.21 11.57 -8.02
C LEU A 38 1.24 11.68 -8.54
N LYS A 39 1.51 11.22 -9.77
CA LYS A 39 2.83 11.39 -10.40
C LYS A 39 3.18 12.86 -10.63
N GLN A 40 2.22 13.68 -11.04
CA GLN A 40 2.40 15.12 -11.25
C GLN A 40 2.69 15.87 -9.94
N ILE A 41 2.13 15.41 -8.81
CA ILE A 41 2.40 15.99 -7.48
C ILE A 41 3.85 15.74 -7.04
N GLY A 42 4.47 14.64 -7.48
CA GLY A 42 5.89 14.35 -7.22
C GLY A 42 6.19 12.92 -6.77
N PHE A 43 5.19 12.04 -6.66
CA PHE A 43 5.42 10.62 -6.38
C PHE A 43 6.04 9.94 -7.60
N GLN A 44 7.11 9.17 -7.40
CA GLN A 44 7.81 8.47 -8.49
C GLN A 44 7.06 7.20 -8.88
N GLU A 45 6.47 6.53 -7.90
CA GLU A 45 5.73 5.29 -8.10
C GLU A 45 4.36 5.37 -7.42
N VAL A 46 3.39 4.69 -8.04
CA VAL A 46 2.04 4.54 -7.50
C VAL A 46 1.72 3.05 -7.57
N LEU A 47 1.52 2.44 -6.40
CA LEU A 47 1.29 1.00 -6.25
C LEU A 47 -0.08 0.75 -5.64
N GLU A 48 -0.69 -0.38 -5.97
CA GLU A 48 -1.96 -0.77 -5.39
C GLU A 48 -1.77 -1.52 -4.07
N VAL A 49 -2.50 -1.11 -3.02
CA VAL A 49 -2.43 -1.72 -1.67
C VAL A 49 -2.86 -3.20 -1.69
N ALA A 50 -3.76 -3.58 -2.61
CA ALA A 50 -4.27 -4.95 -2.71
C ALA A 50 -3.15 -5.98 -2.93
N VAL A 51 -2.06 -5.62 -3.63
CA VAL A 51 -0.89 -6.48 -3.81
C VAL A 51 -0.24 -6.82 -2.47
N GLY A 52 -0.11 -5.84 -1.57
CA GLY A 52 0.40 -6.06 -0.21
C GLY A 52 -0.57 -6.89 0.64
N ALA A 53 -1.88 -6.72 0.43
CA ALA A 53 -2.90 -7.50 1.12
C ALA A 53 -2.87 -8.99 0.71
N GLU A 54 -2.64 -9.30 -0.57
CA GLU A 54 -2.49 -10.68 -1.04
C GLU A 54 -1.30 -11.39 -0.37
N ILE A 55 -0.14 -10.73 -0.33
CA ILE A 55 1.06 -11.26 0.33
C ILE A 55 0.80 -11.50 1.82
N THR A 56 0.14 -10.54 2.48
CA THR A 56 -0.23 -10.65 3.90
C THR A 56 -1.16 -11.83 4.15
N ASN A 57 -2.15 -12.04 3.27
CA ASN A 57 -3.07 -13.19 3.36
C ASN A 57 -2.33 -14.52 3.22
N VAL A 58 -1.38 -14.62 2.29
CA VAL A 58 -0.54 -15.82 2.12
C VAL A 58 0.27 -16.11 3.39
N GLN A 59 0.93 -15.09 3.95
CA GLN A 59 1.70 -15.24 5.20
C GLN A 59 0.82 -15.65 6.37
N MET A 60 -0.35 -15.03 6.51
CA MET A 60 -1.33 -15.37 7.54
C MET A 60 -1.79 -16.83 7.44
N LEU A 61 -2.09 -17.32 6.23
CA LEU A 61 -2.44 -18.73 6.01
C LEU A 61 -1.29 -19.68 6.35
N MET A 62 -0.04 -19.30 6.05
CA MET A 62 1.13 -20.09 6.43
C MET A 62 1.26 -20.22 7.95
N GLU A 63 1.09 -19.13 8.70
CA GLU A 63 1.15 -19.15 10.16
C GLU A 63 0.01 -19.98 10.77
N LEU A 64 -1.23 -19.79 10.31
CA LEU A 64 -2.37 -20.61 10.77
C LEU A 64 -2.16 -22.10 10.54
N ASN A 65 -1.56 -22.48 9.41
CA ASN A 65 -1.29 -23.89 9.09
C ASN A 65 -0.12 -24.48 9.91
N LYS A 66 0.80 -23.65 10.42
CA LYS A 66 1.85 -24.10 11.35
C LYS A 66 1.26 -24.46 12.71
N ASP A 67 0.33 -23.66 13.21
CA ASP A 67 -0.31 -23.90 14.51
C ASP A 67 -1.23 -25.13 14.49
N LYS A 68 -1.98 -25.35 13.40
CA LYS A 68 -2.80 -26.58 13.23
C LYS A 68 -2.00 -27.88 13.26
N LYS A 69 -0.72 -27.86 12.89
CA LYS A 69 0.15 -29.06 12.97
C LYS A 69 0.61 -29.39 14.40
N LYS A 70 0.46 -28.48 15.38
CA LYS A 70 0.81 -28.74 16.78
C LYS A 70 -0.27 -29.49 17.56
N GLU A 71 -1.53 -29.46 17.11
CA GLU A 71 -2.66 -30.08 17.84
C GLU A 71 -2.87 -31.58 17.56
N VAL A 72 -2.03 -32.20 16.72
CA VAL A 72 -2.12 -33.63 16.38
C VAL A 72 -1.03 -34.44 17.11
N TYR A 73 -1.00 -34.35 18.44
CA TYR A 73 -0.22 -35.25 19.30
C TYR A 73 -0.96 -35.46 20.63
N TYR A 74 -2.05 -36.23 20.61
CA TYR A 74 -2.61 -36.91 21.78
C TYR A 74 -3.15 -38.27 21.36
#